data_AF-A0A7V3M3Z7-F1
#
_entry.id   AF-A0A7V3M3Z7-F1
#
_cell.length_a   1.000
_cell.length_b   1.000
_cell.length_c   1.000
_cell.angle_alpha   90.00
_cell.angle_beta   90.00
_cell.angle_gamma   90.00
#
_symmetry.space_group_name_H-M   'P 1'
#
loop_
_entity.id
_entity.type
_entity.pdbx_description
1 polymer ?
#
loop_
_entity_poly.entity_id
_entity_poly.type
_entity_poly.pdbx_seq_one_letter_code
_entity_poly.pdbx_strand_id
1 'polypeptide(L)' 'KGVDALYPTSEFSSWAETFAKNNHEKTIIFTCRTGNRSGQLQRIFKNHGIENVINHGGGIVSYRGEITR' A
#
# COMPACT_ATOMS: atom_id res chain seq x y z
N LYS A 1 10.12 -0.10 -12.57
CA LYS A 1 10.07 -1.08 -11.44
C LYS A 1 10.06 -0.29 -10.13
N GLY A 2 9.32 -0.72 -9.11
CA GLY A 2 9.20 0.00 -7.83
C GLY A 2 7.96 -0.34 -7.00
N VAL A 3 6.88 -0.82 -7.64
CA VAL A 3 5.69 -1.41 -7.02
C VAL A 3 5.14 -2.51 -7.93
N ASP A 4 4.42 -3.49 -7.37
CA ASP A 4 3.79 -4.57 -8.14
C ASP A 4 2.45 -4.16 -8.78
N ALA A 5 1.76 -3.18 -8.18
CA ALA A 5 0.47 -2.69 -8.64
C ALA A 5 0.21 -1.24 -8.20
N LEU A 6 -0.67 -0.55 -8.92
CA LEU A 6 -1.08 0.82 -8.62
C LEU A 6 -2.57 0.86 -8.25
N TYR A 7 -2.84 1.32 -7.03
CA TYR A 7 -4.19 1.48 -6.49
C TYR A 7 -4.38 2.92 -5.99
N PRO A 8 -5.06 3.79 -6.76
CA PRO A 8 -5.33 5.16 -6.34
C PRO A 8 -6.14 5.20 -5.05
N THR A 9 -5.70 5.99 -4.07
CA THR A 9 -6.44 6.19 -2.81
C THR A 9 -7.79 6.87 -3.05
N SER A 10 -7.93 7.68 -4.10
CA SER A 10 -9.20 8.30 -4.50
C SER A 10 -10.29 7.30 -4.87
N GLU A 11 -9.90 6.09 -5.27
CA GLU A 11 -10.80 5.02 -5.69
C GLU A 11 -10.88 3.91 -4.63
N PHE A 12 -10.45 4.17 -3.39
CA PHE A 12 -10.34 3.17 -2.33
C PHE A 12 -11.57 2.24 -2.23
N SER A 13 -12.77 2.83 -2.22
CA SER A 13 -14.02 2.07 -2.08
C SER A 13 -14.28 1.09 -3.23
N SER A 14 -13.71 1.29 -4.42
CA SER A 14 -13.93 0.39 -5.57
C SER A 14 -13.05 -0.86 -5.54
N TRP A 15 -11.90 -0.82 -4.84
CA TRP A 15 -10.91 -1.90 -4.91
C TRP A 15 -10.54 -2.54 -3.56
N ALA A 16 -10.75 -1.85 -2.43
CA ALA A 16 -10.18 -2.27 -1.14
C ALA A 16 -10.59 -3.68 -0.70
N GLU A 17 -11.88 -4.01 -0.80
CA GLU A 17 -12.42 -5.31 -0.39
C GLU A 17 -11.88 -6.45 -1.26
N THR A 18 -11.99 -6.30 -2.58
CA THR A 18 -11.48 -7.28 -3.55
C THR A 18 -9.97 -7.46 -3.40
N PHE A 19 -9.23 -6.38 -3.19
CA PHE A 19 -7.79 -6.42 -2.97
C PHE A 19 -7.42 -7.16 -1.69
N ALA A 20 -8.11 -6.87 -0.58
CA ALA A 20 -7.93 -7.56 0.69
C ALA A 20 -8.16 -9.07 0.54
N LYS A 21 -9.29 -9.45 -0.06
CA LYS A 21 -9.66 -10.85 -0.29
C LYS A 21 -8.62 -11.58 -1.14
N ASN A 22 -8.15 -10.97 -2.22
CA ASN A 22 -7.21 -11.61 -3.15
C ASN A 22 -5.78 -11.69 -2.62
N ASN A 23 -5.42 -10.92 -1.58
CA ASN A 23 -4.05 -10.84 -1.07
C ASN A 23 -3.92 -11.16 0.42
N HIS A 24 -4.96 -11.73 1.04
CA HIS A 24 -5.01 -12.00 2.48
C HIS A 24 -3.86 -12.86 3.03
N GLU A 25 -3.23 -13.71 2.20
CA GLU A 25 -2.10 -14.55 2.61
C GLU A 25 -0.73 -13.86 2.45
N LYS A 26 -0.67 -12.70 1.80
CA LYS A 26 0.59 -12.02 1.47
C LYS A 26 0.87 -10.88 2.44
N THR A 27 2.14 -10.62 2.71
CA THR A 27 2.52 -9.34 3.32
C THR A 27 2.45 -8.24 2.26
N ILE A 28 1.65 -7.20 2.54
CA ILE A 28 1.39 -6.10 1.62
C ILE A 28 2.15 -4.86 2.08
N ILE A 29 2.97 -4.28 1.21
CA ILE A 29 3.67 -3.01 1.47
C ILE A 29 2.98 -1.90 0.68
N PHE A 30 2.28 -1.01 1.38
CA PHE A 30 1.73 0.19 0.77
C PHE A 30 2.80 1.28 0.67
N THR A 31 2.87 1.92 -0.49
CA THR A 31 3.71 3.10 -0.70
C THR A 31 2.91 4.21 -1.36
N CYS A 32 3.26 5.45 -1.05
CA CYS A 32 2.75 6.64 -1.72
C CYS A 32 3.92 7.62 -1.92
N ARG A 33 3.66 8.90 -2.23
CA ARG A 33 4.76 9.87 -2.40
C ARG A 33 5.67 9.96 -1.16
N THR A 34 5.12 10.25 0.02
CA THR A 34 5.88 10.56 1.25
C THR A 34 5.52 9.69 2.46
N GLY A 35 4.75 8.61 2.26
CA GLY A 35 4.33 7.69 3.32
C GLY A 35 3.01 8.03 4.04
N ASN A 36 2.44 9.23 3.86
CA ASN A 36 1.22 9.65 4.58
C ASN A 36 -0.04 8.86 4.16
N ARG A 37 -0.35 8.82 2.86
CA ARG A 37 -1.54 8.12 2.33
C ARG A 37 -1.47 6.61 2.56
N SER A 38 -0.29 6.02 2.35
CA SER A 38 -0.04 4.61 2.61
C SER A 38 -0.15 4.25 4.09
N GLY A 39 0.25 5.17 5.00
CA GLY A 39 0.03 5.00 6.44
C GLY A 39 -1.46 5.03 6.84
N GLN A 40 -2.26 5.88 6.20
CA GLN A 40 -3.71 5.88 6.39
C GLN A 40 -4.33 4.56 5.93
N LEU A 41 -3.96 4.06 4.75
CA LEU A 41 -4.41 2.75 4.27
C LEU A 41 -4.00 1.62 5.21
N GLN A 42 -2.73 1.58 5.65
CA GLN A 42 -2.27 0.59 6.62
C GLN A 42 -3.17 0.57 7.88
N ARG A 43 -3.47 1.75 8.45
CA ARG A 43 -4.34 1.84 9.63
C ARG A 43 -5.76 1.35 9.34
N ILE A 44 -6.33 1.72 8.20
CA ILE A 44 -7.68 1.28 7.80
C ILE A 44 -7.72 -0.24 7.69
N PHE A 45 -6.77 -0.86 7.00
CA PHE A 45 -6.72 -2.31 6.83
C PHE A 45 -6.55 -3.04 8.17
N LYS A 46 -5.65 -2.58 9.04
CA LYS A 46 -5.48 -3.14 10.40
C LYS A 46 -6.75 -3.03 11.25
N ASN A 47 -7.43 -1.88 11.19
CA ASN A 47 -8.71 -1.69 11.89
C ASN A 47 -9.81 -2.66 11.40
N HIS A 48 -9.66 -3.25 10.22
CA HIS A 48 -10.56 -4.27 9.67
C HIS A 48 -9.99 -5.70 9.80
N GLY A 49 -8.98 -5.90 10.67
CA GLY A 49 -8.42 -7.21 11.00
C GLY A 49 -7.36 -7.73 10.01
N ILE A 50 -6.92 -6.92 9.05
CA ILE A 50 -5.88 -7.30 8.09
C ILE A 50 -4.53 -6.81 8.63
N GLU A 51 -3.81 -7.69 9.32
CA GLU A 51 -2.60 -7.31 10.07
C GLU A 51 -1.31 -7.31 9.23
N ASN A 52 -1.28 -8.08 8.15
CA ASN A 52 -0.14 -8.25 7.25
C ASN A 52 0.04 -7.08 6.25
N VAL A 53 -0.17 -5.85 6.73
CA VAL A 53 -0.01 -4.61 5.96
C VAL A 53 1.05 -3.70 6.58
N ILE A 54 1.95 -3.20 5.73
CA ILE A 54 3.11 -2.39 6.10
C ILE A 54 3.07 -1.06 5.34
N ASN A 55 3.31 0.05 6.04
CA ASN A 55 3.55 1.33 5.41
C ASN A 55 5.03 1.48 5.05
N HIS A 56 5.33 1.80 3.80
CA HIS A 56 6.67 2.23 3.40
C HIS A 56 6.94 3.64 3.96
N GLY A 57 7.63 3.70 5.11
CA GLY A 57 8.03 4.94 5.77
C GLY A 57 8.89 5.82 4.86
N GLY A 58 8.53 7.10 4.74
CA GLY A 58 9.16 8.05 3.81
C GLY A 58 8.62 7.99 2.38
N GLY A 59 7.84 6.96 2.02
CA GLY A 59 7.21 6.80 0.71
C GLY A 59 8.22 6.58 -0.42
N ILE A 60 7.73 6.53 -1.66
CA ILE A 60 8.59 6.23 -2.82
C ILE A 60 9.72 7.25 -3.02
N VAL A 61 9.62 8.47 -2.48
CA VAL A 61 10.72 9.44 -2.54
C VAL A 61 11.92 9.05 -1.67
N SER A 62 11.73 8.17 -0.67
CA SER A 62 12.84 7.61 0.11
C SER A 62 13.43 6.33 -0.50
N TYR A 63 12.85 5.81 -1.59
CA TYR A 63 13.31 4.59 -2.25
C TYR A 63 14.67 4.82 -2.91
N ARG A 64 15.64 3.95 -2.57
CA ARG A 64 17.03 4.01 -3.09
C ARG A 64 17.40 2.80 -3.96
N GLY A 65 16.42 1.97 -4.34
CA GLY A 65 16.64 0.82 -5.20
C GLY A 65 16.58 1.17 -6.69
N GLU A 66 16.36 0.16 -7.53
CA GLU A 66 16.34 0.32 -8.99
C GLU A 66 15.17 1.19 -9.46
N ILE A 67 15.51 2.30 -10.14
CA ILE A 67 14.54 3.16 -10.80
C ILE A 67 14.61 2.95 -12.32
N THR A 68 13.45 2.94 -12.97
CA THR A 68 13.35 2.98 -14.44
C THR A 68 13.03 4.42 -14.83
N ARG A 69 13.88 5.05 -15.65
CA ARG A 69 13.67 6.38 -16.21
C ARG A 69 13.13 6.29 -17.63
#